data_AF-A0A858RRA4-F1
#
_entry.id   AF-A0A858RRA4-F1
#
_cell.length_a   1.000
_cell.length_b   1.000
_cell.length_c   1.000
_cell.angle_alpha   90.00
_cell.angle_beta   90.00
_cell.angle_gamma   90.00
#
_symmetry.space_group_name_H-M   'P 1'
#
loop_
_entity.id
_entity.type
_entity.pdbx_description
1 polymer ?
#
loop_
_entity_poly.entity_id
_entity_poly.type
_entity_poly.pdbx_seq_one_letter_code
_entity_poly.pdbx_strand_id
1 'polypeptide(L)'
;MKDLLAALDLNALPELSLGTAALLILGVCAVLVIVRGVFRILFGSLVLCASGFAAYLTWKNTPLMTQDGSLHWVSFVPAAIVGIVVLLLLRWIMRFLSKPFSRSEGGETAQRSPLRWVVTLLFSLVPTSVLWVGGATFLRSIGSVAEIQHFADGDSATDRSTFFAALKSSIDKAIPEDWFKKIDPLSDDARVTLAKLIALGDSAPPPKAIAVMEEPQIRALIEHDPQLRTLAKEKRYADILRDPRLDNVVADPDLSAMLAGLKL
;
A
#
# COMPACT_ATOMS: atom_id res chain seq x y z
N MET A 1 -35.57 3.74 -12.08
CA MET A 1 -34.95 3.64 -13.42
C MET A 1 -35.88 4.15 -14.53
N LYS A 2 -37.18 3.82 -14.50
CA LYS A 2 -38.18 4.40 -15.42
C LYS A 2 -38.37 5.91 -15.25
N ASP A 3 -38.26 6.42 -14.03
CA ASP A 3 -38.42 7.87 -13.76
C ASP A 3 -37.18 8.70 -14.12
N LEU A 4 -35.99 8.09 -14.14
CA LEU A 4 -34.76 8.72 -14.67
C LEU A 4 -34.78 8.82 -16.21
N LEU A 5 -35.52 7.93 -16.88
CA LEU A 5 -35.75 7.99 -18.33
C LEU A 5 -36.84 9.00 -18.71
N ALA A 6 -37.79 9.28 -17.82
CA ALA A 6 -38.83 10.28 -18.03
C ALA A 6 -38.35 11.72 -17.82
N ALA A 7 -37.28 11.94 -17.04
CA ALA A 7 -36.65 13.24 -16.85
C ALA A 7 -35.71 13.66 -18.00
N LEU A 8 -35.39 12.74 -18.93
CA LEU A 8 -34.77 13.06 -20.22
C LEU A 8 -35.87 13.45 -21.21
N ASP A 9 -36.42 14.64 -21.01
CA ASP A 9 -37.40 15.24 -21.94
C ASP A 9 -36.70 15.53 -23.28
N LEU A 10 -36.77 14.56 -24.20
CA LEU A 10 -36.16 14.62 -25.54
C LEU A 10 -36.68 15.79 -26.39
N ASN A 11 -37.77 16.45 -25.98
CA ASN A 11 -38.35 17.61 -26.66
C ASN A 11 -37.71 18.95 -26.23
N ALA A 12 -36.92 18.97 -25.15
CA ALA A 12 -36.21 20.16 -24.68
C ALA A 12 -34.76 20.25 -25.20
N LEU A 13 -34.32 19.28 -26.00
CA LEU A 13 -33.03 19.34 -26.68
C LEU A 13 -33.16 20.26 -27.91
N PRO A 14 -32.60 21.49 -27.88
CA PRO A 14 -32.63 22.40 -29.03
C PRO A 14 -32.01 21.67 -30.22
N GLU A 15 -32.51 21.90 -31.44
CA GLU A 15 -32.05 21.30 -32.71
C GLU A 15 -30.55 20.99 -32.66
N LEU A 16 -30.23 19.77 -32.20
CA LEU A 16 -28.87 19.36 -31.97
C LEU A 16 -28.32 19.16 -33.37
N SER A 17 -27.60 20.16 -33.87
CA SER A 17 -26.84 20.09 -35.12
C SER A 17 -26.22 18.70 -35.20
N LEU A 18 -26.41 18.03 -36.34
CA LEU A 18 -25.91 16.68 -36.60
C LEU A 18 -24.42 16.54 -36.18
N GLY A 19 -23.65 17.63 -36.29
CA GLY A 19 -22.26 17.71 -35.83
C GLY A 19 -22.09 17.57 -34.31
N THR A 20 -22.96 18.17 -33.50
CA THR A 20 -22.93 18.08 -32.03
C THR A 20 -23.29 16.67 -31.55
N ALA A 21 -24.28 16.03 -32.20
CA ALA A 21 -24.63 14.63 -31.93
C ALA A 21 -23.48 13.68 -32.29
N ALA A 22 -22.82 13.88 -33.44
CA ALA A 22 -21.66 13.09 -33.84
C ALA A 22 -20.48 13.25 -32.87
N LEU A 23 -20.20 14.47 -32.38
CA LEU A 23 -19.16 14.72 -31.39
C LEU A 23 -19.44 14.03 -30.04
N LEU A 24 -20.71 14.01 -29.59
CA LEU A 24 -21.09 13.30 -28.37
C LEU A 24 -20.89 11.79 -28.51
N ILE A 25 -21.31 11.20 -29.63
CA ILE A 25 -21.13 9.76 -29.89
C ILE A 25 -19.64 9.42 -29.95
N LEU A 26 -18.84 10.19 -30.69
CA LEU A 26 -17.38 10.00 -30.74
C LEU A 26 -16.72 10.17 -29.37
N GLY A 27 -17.18 11.15 -28.58
CA GLY A 27 -16.72 11.38 -27.21
C GLY A 27 -16.98 10.18 -26.31
N VAL A 28 -18.20 9.64 -26.33
CA VAL A 28 -18.57 8.44 -25.55
C VAL A 28 -17.76 7.22 -26.02
N CYS A 29 -17.61 7.01 -27.33
CA CYS A 29 -16.79 5.93 -27.86
C CYS A 29 -15.32 6.05 -27.45
N ALA A 30 -14.74 7.25 -27.52
CA ALA A 30 -13.36 7.51 -27.10
C ALA A 30 -13.18 7.22 -25.60
N VAL A 31 -14.11 7.69 -24.75
CA VAL A 31 -14.10 7.41 -23.32
C VAL A 31 -14.18 5.91 -23.05
N LEU A 32 -15.06 5.17 -23.73
CA LEU A 32 -15.19 3.72 -23.54
C LEU A 32 -13.91 2.96 -23.93
N VAL A 33 -13.25 3.37 -25.03
CA VAL A 33 -11.97 2.78 -25.46
C VAL A 33 -10.87 3.08 -24.43
N ILE A 34 -10.79 4.32 -23.93
CA ILE A 34 -9.83 4.72 -22.90
C ILE A 34 -10.07 3.93 -21.60
N VAL A 35 -11.31 3.88 -21.12
CA VAL A 35 -11.69 3.15 -19.90
C VAL A 35 -11.33 1.68 -20.03
N ARG A 36 -11.63 1.04 -21.17
CA ARG A 36 -11.25 -0.35 -21.44
C ARG A 36 -9.72 -0.54 -21.45
N GLY A 37 -8.98 0.42 -22.01
CA GLY A 37 -7.52 0.44 -21.98
C GLY A 37 -6.96 0.54 -20.56
N VAL A 38 -7.48 1.47 -19.76
CA VAL A 38 -7.10 1.68 -18.36
C VAL A 38 -7.37 0.44 -17.52
N PHE A 39 -8.57 -0.15 -17.62
CA PHE A 39 -8.87 -1.40 -16.92
C PHE A 39 -7.87 -2.50 -17.27
N ARG A 40 -7.54 -2.66 -18.55
CA ARG A 40 -6.56 -3.67 -18.97
C ARG A 40 -5.17 -3.42 -18.38
N ILE A 41 -4.75 -2.16 -18.27
CA ILE A 41 -3.47 -1.78 -17.65
C ILE A 41 -3.51 -2.06 -16.14
N LEU A 42 -4.57 -1.64 -15.45
CA LEU A 42 -4.75 -1.85 -14.00
C LEU A 42 -4.80 -3.33 -13.62
N PHE A 43 -5.52 -4.15 -14.38
CA PHE A 43 -5.52 -5.59 -14.16
C PHE A 43 -4.15 -6.22 -14.44
N GLY A 44 -3.45 -5.73 -15.47
CA GLY A 44 -2.09 -6.16 -15.79
C GLY A 44 -1.10 -5.86 -14.67
N SER A 45 -1.17 -4.66 -14.08
CA SER A 45 -0.32 -4.26 -12.96
C SER A 45 -0.67 -5.02 -11.69
N LEU A 46 -1.96 -5.26 -11.42
CA LEU A 46 -2.40 -6.06 -10.26
C LEU A 46 -1.90 -7.50 -10.32
N VAL A 47 -1.90 -8.12 -11.50
CA VAL A 47 -1.30 -9.46 -11.70
C VAL A 47 0.20 -9.46 -11.46
N LEU A 48 0.89 -8.41 -11.92
CA LEU A 48 2.33 -8.29 -11.72
C LEU A 48 2.65 -8.05 -10.23
N CYS A 49 1.82 -7.28 -9.51
CA CYS A 49 1.89 -7.16 -8.05
C CYS A 49 1.67 -8.50 -7.34
N ALA A 50 0.61 -9.23 -7.69
CA ALA A 50 0.29 -10.52 -7.07
C ALA A 50 1.40 -11.56 -7.29
N SER A 51 2.01 -11.57 -8.49
CA SER A 51 3.18 -12.38 -8.81
C SER A 51 4.40 -12.01 -7.96
N GLY A 52 4.74 -10.72 -7.87
CA GLY A 52 5.84 -10.26 -7.04
C GLY A 52 5.63 -10.57 -5.56
N PHE A 53 4.38 -10.46 -5.08
CA PHE A 53 4.03 -10.82 -3.71
C PHE A 53 4.17 -12.32 -3.44
N ALA A 54 3.76 -13.17 -4.39
CA ALA A 54 3.97 -14.61 -4.28
C ALA A 54 5.47 -14.98 -4.28
N ALA A 55 6.28 -14.31 -5.10
CA ALA A 55 7.73 -14.45 -5.08
C ALA A 55 8.31 -14.05 -3.72
N TYR A 56 7.85 -12.93 -3.14
CA TYR A 56 8.26 -12.46 -1.81
C TYR A 56 7.88 -13.45 -0.70
N LEU A 57 6.66 -13.98 -0.70
CA LEU A 57 6.24 -15.00 0.27
C LEU A 57 7.08 -16.27 0.17
N THR A 58 7.43 -16.66 -1.06
CA THR A 58 8.31 -17.80 -1.30
C THR A 58 9.69 -17.54 -0.74
N TRP A 59 10.26 -16.36 -0.99
CA TRP A 59 11.55 -15.94 -0.44
C TRP A 59 11.57 -15.94 1.10
N LYS A 60 10.49 -15.44 1.73
CA LYS A 60 10.36 -15.44 3.20
C LYS A 60 10.31 -16.86 3.80
N ASN A 61 9.62 -17.77 3.12
CA ASN A 61 9.42 -19.14 3.60
C ASN A 61 10.47 -20.13 3.09
N THR A 62 11.42 -19.69 2.25
CA THR A 62 12.49 -20.58 1.81
C THR A 62 13.44 -20.75 2.99
N PRO A 63 13.61 -21.96 3.55
CA PRO A 63 14.63 -22.17 4.56
C PRO A 63 15.97 -21.78 3.94
N LEU A 64 16.75 -20.98 4.67
CA LEU A 64 18.11 -20.59 4.32
C LEU A 64 18.93 -21.86 4.05
N MET A 65 18.97 -22.32 2.80
CA MET A 65 19.94 -23.32 2.30
C MET A 65 21.36 -22.73 2.23
N THR A 66 21.65 -21.80 3.14
CA THR A 66 22.87 -21.00 3.22
C THR A 66 23.54 -21.23 4.58
N GLN A 67 23.41 -22.43 5.15
CA GLN A 67 24.25 -22.81 6.29
C GLN A 67 25.73 -22.98 5.90
N ASP A 68 26.04 -23.17 4.60
CA ASP A 68 27.41 -23.48 4.14
C ASP A 68 28.06 -22.41 3.24
N GLY A 69 27.65 -21.14 3.36
CA GLY A 69 28.45 -20.00 2.87
C GLY A 69 28.71 -19.91 1.35
N SER A 70 28.12 -20.77 0.51
CA SER A 70 28.33 -20.73 -0.94
C SER A 70 27.04 -20.38 -1.67
N LEU A 71 27.02 -19.14 -2.19
CA LEU A 71 26.04 -18.53 -3.09
C LEU A 71 24.68 -18.06 -2.50
N HIS A 72 24.70 -16.86 -1.92
CA HIS A 72 23.50 -16.07 -1.60
C HIS A 72 22.53 -15.87 -2.78
N TRP A 73 23.00 -16.03 -4.03
CA TRP A 73 22.16 -15.84 -5.22
C TRP A 73 21.17 -17.00 -5.46
N VAL A 74 21.46 -18.20 -4.92
CA VAL A 74 20.63 -19.39 -5.12
C VAL A 74 19.27 -19.26 -4.42
N SER A 75 19.18 -18.50 -3.33
CA SER A 75 17.91 -18.24 -2.63
C SER A 75 16.91 -17.41 -3.45
N PHE A 76 17.38 -16.62 -4.43
CA PHE A 76 16.49 -15.81 -5.28
C PHE A 76 15.90 -16.60 -6.45
N VAL A 77 16.55 -17.67 -6.88
CA VAL A 77 16.11 -18.53 -8.00
C VAL A 77 14.73 -19.15 -7.76
N PRO A 78 14.44 -19.83 -6.63
CA PRO A 78 13.12 -20.41 -6.40
C PRO A 78 12.03 -19.35 -6.27
N ALA A 79 12.32 -18.21 -5.64
CA ALA A 79 11.39 -17.09 -5.55
C ALA A 79 11.05 -16.52 -6.95
N ALA A 80 12.04 -16.35 -7.81
CA ALA A 80 11.85 -15.89 -9.18
C ALA A 80 11.03 -16.89 -10.01
N ILE A 81 11.31 -18.19 -9.90
CA ILE A 81 10.55 -19.25 -10.58
C ILE A 81 9.08 -19.22 -10.16
N VAL A 82 8.81 -19.18 -8.85
CA VAL A 82 7.43 -19.12 -8.35
C VAL A 82 6.73 -17.85 -8.82
N GLY A 83 7.41 -16.70 -8.77
CA GLY A 83 6.89 -15.44 -9.30
C GLY A 83 6.49 -15.55 -10.77
N ILE A 84 7.34 -16.13 -11.61
CA ILE A 84 7.08 -16.34 -13.04
C ILE A 84 5.91 -17.32 -13.25
N VAL A 85 5.87 -18.43 -12.53
CA VAL A 85 4.79 -19.43 -12.63
C VAL A 85 3.44 -18.80 -12.26
N VAL A 86 3.38 -18.07 -11.15
CA VAL A 86 2.16 -17.37 -10.71
C VAL A 86 1.75 -16.30 -11.73
N LEU A 87 2.70 -15.56 -12.29
CA LEU A 87 2.44 -14.56 -13.34
C LEU A 87 1.84 -15.20 -14.60
N LEU A 88 2.38 -16.34 -15.03
CA LEU A 88 1.87 -17.08 -16.18
C LEU A 88 0.48 -17.66 -15.91
N LEU A 89 0.24 -18.21 -14.72
CA LEU A 89 -1.07 -18.74 -14.31
C LEU A 89 -2.14 -17.64 -14.24
N LEU A 90 -1.87 -16.51 -13.58
CA LEU A 90 -2.82 -15.40 -13.52
C LEU A 90 -3.11 -14.83 -14.92
N ARG A 91 -2.10 -14.73 -15.79
CA ARG A 91 -2.31 -14.33 -17.19
C ARG A 91 -3.14 -15.34 -17.96
N TRP A 92 -2.96 -16.63 -17.70
CA TRP A 92 -3.74 -17.69 -18.33
C TRP A 92 -5.21 -17.62 -17.87
N ILE A 93 -5.46 -17.50 -16.57
CA ILE A 93 -6.80 -17.32 -15.99
C ILE A 93 -7.46 -16.06 -16.56
N MET A 94 -6.75 -14.94 -16.65
CA MET A 94 -7.30 -13.72 -17.26
C MET A 94 -7.69 -13.89 -18.72
N ARG A 95 -6.84 -14.56 -19.52
CA ARG A 95 -7.19 -14.87 -20.92
C ARG A 95 -8.40 -15.80 -21.00
N PHE A 96 -8.55 -16.70 -20.04
CA PHE A 96 -9.69 -17.60 -19.95
C PHE A 96 -10.97 -16.85 -19.56
N LEU A 97 -10.94 -15.97 -18.56
CA LEU A 97 -12.08 -15.16 -18.13
C LEU A 97 -12.52 -14.10 -19.15
N SER A 98 -11.60 -13.62 -19.99
CA SER A 98 -11.92 -12.64 -21.05
C SER A 98 -12.42 -13.28 -22.35
N LYS A 99 -12.23 -14.60 -22.55
CA LYS A 99 -12.73 -15.34 -23.71
C LYS A 99 -14.25 -15.30 -23.93
N PRO A 100 -15.15 -15.36 -22.93
CA PRO A 100 -16.58 -15.25 -23.19
C PRO A 100 -17.01 -13.87 -23.71
N PHE A 101 -16.20 -12.83 -23.52
CA PHE A 101 -16.49 -11.46 -24.00
C PHE A 101 -15.69 -11.04 -25.25
N SER A 102 -14.78 -11.89 -25.76
CA SER A 102 -14.10 -11.63 -27.03
C SER A 102 -14.56 -12.62 -28.09
N ARG A 103 -15.82 -12.48 -28.54
CA ARG A 103 -16.18 -13.03 -29.85
C ARG A 103 -15.43 -12.21 -30.90
N SER A 104 -14.34 -12.79 -31.36
CA SER A 104 -13.71 -12.61 -32.68
C SER A 104 -14.30 -11.47 -33.52
N GLU A 105 -13.89 -10.24 -33.29
CA GLU A 105 -13.84 -9.27 -34.38
C GLU A 105 -12.52 -9.46 -35.10
N GLY A 106 -12.64 -9.64 -36.41
CA GLY A 106 -11.67 -10.26 -37.28
C GLY A 106 -10.34 -9.51 -37.39
N GLY A 107 -9.36 -10.27 -37.87
CA GLY A 107 -8.26 -9.69 -38.63
C GLY A 107 -7.11 -9.20 -37.79
N GLU A 108 -6.31 -10.14 -37.32
CA GLU A 108 -4.86 -10.21 -37.58
C GLU A 108 -4.24 -10.96 -36.40
N THR A 109 -3.82 -12.19 -36.69
CA THR A 109 -2.65 -12.78 -36.06
C THR A 109 -1.44 -11.94 -36.42
N ALA A 110 -1.41 -10.67 -36.00
CA ALA A 110 -0.20 -9.88 -35.96
C ALA A 110 0.70 -10.63 -34.99
N GLN A 111 1.65 -11.38 -35.54
CA GLN A 111 2.78 -11.95 -34.81
C GLN A 111 3.26 -10.87 -33.85
N ARG A 112 2.87 -10.99 -32.58
CA ARG A 112 3.22 -9.99 -31.57
C ARG A 112 4.71 -10.16 -31.36
N SER A 113 5.49 -9.34 -32.06
CA SER A 113 6.94 -9.27 -31.92
C SER A 113 7.29 -9.31 -30.43
N PRO A 114 8.22 -10.19 -30.00
CA PRO A 114 8.63 -10.28 -28.61
C PRO A 114 9.15 -8.93 -28.09
N LEU A 115 9.74 -8.11 -28.98
CA LEU A 115 10.14 -6.74 -28.68
C LEU A 115 8.95 -5.86 -28.26
N ARG A 116 7.82 -5.94 -28.98
CA ARG A 116 6.61 -5.18 -28.65
C ARG A 116 6.01 -5.62 -27.31
N TRP A 117 6.15 -6.90 -26.96
CA TRP A 117 5.73 -7.42 -25.67
C TRP A 117 6.61 -6.90 -24.51
N VAL A 118 7.92 -6.87 -24.71
CA VAL A 118 8.89 -6.31 -23.74
C VAL A 118 8.68 -4.81 -23.54
N VAL A 119 8.50 -4.05 -24.62
CA VAL A 119 8.21 -2.60 -24.53
C VAL A 119 6.90 -2.34 -23.76
N THR A 120 5.86 -3.14 -24.03
CA THR A 120 4.60 -3.04 -23.28
C THR A 120 4.78 -3.39 -21.80
N LEU A 121 5.64 -4.37 -21.48
CA LEU A 121 6.00 -4.71 -20.10
C LEU A 121 6.73 -3.57 -19.39
N LEU A 122 7.71 -2.96 -20.05
CA LEU A 122 8.43 -1.79 -19.51
C LEU A 122 7.49 -0.62 -19.24
N PHE A 123 6.54 -0.36 -20.15
CA PHE A 123 5.54 0.68 -19.94
C PHE A 123 4.56 0.34 -18.81
N SER A 124 4.25 -0.94 -18.61
CA SER A 124 3.46 -1.41 -17.47
C SER A 124 4.21 -1.38 -16.14
N LEU A 125 5.54 -1.23 -16.17
CA LEU A 125 6.37 -1.15 -14.98
C LEU A 125 6.09 0.13 -14.19
N VAL A 126 5.80 1.24 -14.87
CA VAL A 126 5.50 2.54 -14.24
C VAL A 126 4.26 2.46 -13.32
N PRO A 127 3.06 2.09 -13.80
CA PRO A 127 1.89 1.97 -12.93
C PRO A 127 2.06 0.86 -11.89
N THR A 128 2.83 -0.19 -12.19
CA THR A 128 3.11 -1.24 -11.21
C THR A 128 4.03 -0.74 -10.10
N SER A 129 5.04 0.07 -10.42
CA SER A 129 5.91 0.71 -9.44
C SER A 129 5.12 1.66 -8.55
N VAL A 130 4.21 2.47 -9.13
CA VAL A 130 3.31 3.33 -8.33
C VAL A 130 2.41 2.50 -7.42
N LEU A 131 1.86 1.38 -7.91
CA LEU A 131 1.06 0.47 -7.08
C LEU A 131 1.88 -0.20 -5.97
N TRP A 132 3.13 -0.54 -6.23
CA TRP A 132 4.02 -1.11 -5.22
C TRP A 132 4.42 -0.08 -4.17
N VAL A 133 4.79 1.13 -4.58
CA VAL A 133 5.14 2.21 -3.66
C VAL A 133 3.91 2.61 -2.84
N GLY A 134 2.76 2.86 -3.50
CA GLY A 134 1.52 3.18 -2.80
C GLY A 134 1.03 2.05 -1.90
N GLY A 135 1.16 0.80 -2.35
CA GLY A 135 0.88 -0.39 -1.54
C GLY A 135 1.82 -0.51 -0.35
N ALA A 136 3.11 -0.28 -0.52
CA ALA A 136 4.11 -0.28 0.55
C ALA A 136 3.85 0.82 1.57
N THR A 137 3.52 2.04 1.13
CA THR A 137 3.11 3.15 2.01
C THR A 137 1.85 2.79 2.79
N PHE A 138 0.83 2.25 2.12
CA PHE A 138 -0.40 1.83 2.78
C PHE A 138 -0.15 0.71 3.79
N LEU A 139 0.63 -0.31 3.43
CA LEU A 139 1.03 -1.41 4.31
C LEU A 139 1.88 -0.92 5.48
N ARG A 140 2.74 0.09 5.28
CA ARG A 140 3.51 0.71 6.35
C ARG A 140 2.60 1.47 7.32
N SER A 141 1.59 2.19 6.82
CA SER A 141 0.61 2.87 7.69
C SER A 141 -0.20 1.88 8.54
N ILE A 142 -0.64 0.77 7.94
CA ILE A 142 -1.32 -0.33 8.66
C ILE A 142 -0.36 -1.02 9.63
N GLY A 143 0.89 -1.23 9.21
CA GLY A 143 1.95 -1.82 10.02
C GLY A 143 2.27 -0.99 11.26
N SER A 144 2.34 0.34 11.14
CA SER A 144 2.56 1.24 12.29
C SER A 144 1.42 1.13 13.30
N VAL A 145 0.16 1.07 12.84
CA VAL A 145 -1.00 0.85 13.72
C VAL A 145 -0.95 -0.52 14.39
N ALA A 146 -0.59 -1.56 13.63
CA ALA A 146 -0.46 -2.93 14.14
C ALA A 146 0.68 -3.07 15.16
N GLU A 147 1.76 -2.32 15.00
CA GLU A 147 2.90 -2.29 15.91
C GLU A 147 2.53 -1.64 17.24
N ILE A 148 1.79 -0.53 17.22
CA ILE A 148 1.24 0.10 18.44
C ILE A 148 0.28 -0.86 19.14
N GLN A 149 -0.58 -1.54 18.39
CA GLN A 149 -1.50 -2.53 18.95
C GLN A 149 -0.75 -3.71 19.58
N HIS A 150 0.28 -4.24 18.92
CA HIS A 150 1.09 -5.34 19.46
C HIS A 150 1.83 -4.91 20.72
N PHE A 151 2.37 -3.70 20.73
CA PHE A 151 3.08 -3.14 21.87
C PHE A 151 2.16 -2.86 23.08
N ALA A 152 0.92 -2.43 22.83
CA ALA A 152 -0.07 -2.15 23.87
C ALA A 152 -0.78 -3.42 24.39
N ASP A 153 -1.09 -4.39 23.52
CA ASP A 153 -1.83 -5.62 23.87
C ASP A 153 -0.92 -6.80 24.28
N GLY A 154 0.40 -6.69 24.06
CA GLY A 154 1.38 -7.72 24.45
C GLY A 154 1.06 -9.11 23.88
N ASP A 155 1.05 -10.13 24.75
CA ASP A 155 0.77 -11.54 24.42
C ASP A 155 -0.67 -11.79 23.91
N SER A 156 -1.57 -10.80 24.01
CA SER A 156 -2.94 -10.88 23.49
C SER A 156 -3.09 -10.34 22.07
N ALA A 157 -1.98 -9.96 21.43
CA ALA A 157 -1.97 -9.42 20.08
C ALA A 157 -2.42 -10.48 19.06
N THR A 158 -3.37 -10.12 18.20
CA THR A 158 -3.89 -11.01 17.15
C THR A 158 -2.80 -11.34 16.12
N ASP A 159 -2.71 -12.60 15.64
CA ASP A 159 -1.76 -13.06 14.60
C ASP A 159 -1.60 -12.12 13.39
N ARG A 160 -2.69 -11.42 13.04
CA ARG A 160 -2.74 -10.44 11.96
C ARG A 160 -1.84 -9.23 12.23
N SER A 161 -1.80 -8.73 13.45
CA SER A 161 -0.96 -7.59 13.85
C SER A 161 0.53 -7.92 13.77
N THR A 162 0.91 -9.12 14.23
CA THR A 162 2.27 -9.66 14.14
C THR A 162 2.74 -9.81 12.70
N PHE A 163 1.85 -10.27 11.80
CA PHE A 163 2.15 -10.36 10.37
C PHE A 163 2.44 -8.99 9.76
N PHE A 164 1.61 -7.99 10.04
CA PHE A 164 1.78 -6.64 9.49
C PHE A 164 3.01 -5.93 10.07
N ALA A 165 3.32 -6.12 11.36
CA ALA A 165 4.55 -5.62 11.96
C ALA A 165 5.80 -6.23 11.31
N ALA A 166 5.81 -7.55 11.09
CA ALA A 166 6.90 -8.23 10.39
C ALA A 166 7.02 -7.77 8.93
N LEU A 167 5.89 -7.49 8.27
CA LEU A 167 5.87 -7.00 6.89
C LEU A 167 6.44 -5.57 6.81
N LYS A 168 6.05 -4.68 7.72
CA LYS A 168 6.64 -3.33 7.86
C LYS A 168 8.14 -3.41 8.08
N SER A 169 8.61 -4.23 9.03
CA SER A 169 10.05 -4.41 9.28
C SER A 169 10.81 -4.88 8.04
N SER A 170 10.21 -5.75 7.22
CA SER A 170 10.83 -6.19 5.96
C SER A 170 10.86 -5.09 4.90
N ILE A 171 9.83 -4.24 4.84
CA ILE A 171 9.77 -3.10 3.92
C ILE A 171 10.83 -2.06 4.31
N ASP A 172 10.94 -1.76 5.61
CA ASP A 172 11.86 -0.76 6.16
C ASP A 172 13.34 -1.18 5.99
N LYS A 173 13.63 -2.49 5.98
CA LYS A 173 14.98 -3.00 5.66
C LYS A 173 15.33 -2.94 4.17
N ALA A 174 14.33 -3.00 3.29
CA ALA A 174 14.53 -3.11 1.84
C ALA A 174 14.59 -1.75 1.14
N ILE A 175 14.09 -0.69 1.76
CA ILE A 175 13.94 0.63 1.14
C ILE A 175 14.63 1.68 2.03
N PRO A 176 15.45 2.59 1.45
CA PRO A 176 16.10 3.65 2.22
C PRO A 176 15.10 4.57 2.95
N GLU A 177 15.41 4.94 4.20
CA GLU A 177 14.54 5.77 5.05
C GLU A 177 14.20 7.14 4.42
N ASP A 178 15.15 7.71 3.67
CA ASP A 178 15.00 9.03 3.01
C ASP A 178 13.91 9.08 1.94
N TRP A 179 13.59 7.93 1.33
CA TRP A 179 12.54 7.85 0.32
C TRP A 179 11.14 7.96 0.94
N PHE A 180 10.94 7.39 2.13
CA PHE A 180 9.64 7.41 2.78
C PHE A 180 9.34 8.73 3.48
N LYS A 181 10.33 9.39 4.07
CA LYS A 181 10.15 10.73 4.66
C LYS A 181 9.58 11.75 3.66
N LYS A 182 9.85 11.57 2.36
CA LYS A 182 9.32 12.44 1.28
C LYS A 182 7.91 12.06 0.83
N ILE A 183 7.47 10.83 1.05
CA ILE A 183 6.20 10.29 0.52
C ILE A 183 5.12 10.23 1.60
N ASP A 184 5.50 9.93 2.85
CA ASP A 184 4.56 9.80 3.97
C ASP A 184 5.15 10.31 5.30
N PRO A 185 5.01 11.62 5.60
CA PRO A 185 5.45 12.20 6.86
C PRO A 185 4.65 11.69 8.08
N LEU A 186 3.49 11.04 7.89
CA LEU A 186 2.70 10.48 9.00
C LEU A 186 3.28 9.16 9.52
N SER A 187 4.19 8.52 8.78
CA SER A 187 4.86 7.28 9.15
C SER A 187 6.27 7.48 9.72
N ASP A 188 6.54 8.69 10.25
CA ASP A 188 7.81 9.01 10.91
C ASP A 188 8.00 8.18 12.19
N ASP A 189 9.22 7.71 12.39
CA ASP A 189 9.52 6.74 13.46
C ASP A 189 9.30 7.37 14.83
N ALA A 190 9.68 8.65 14.98
CA ALA A 190 9.44 9.44 16.19
C ALA A 190 7.94 9.53 16.54
N ARG A 191 7.08 9.72 15.54
CA ARG A 191 5.62 9.79 15.71
C ARG A 191 5.05 8.43 16.15
N VAL A 192 5.53 7.33 15.57
CA VAL A 192 5.10 5.97 15.94
C VAL A 192 5.56 5.62 17.35
N THR A 193 6.80 5.93 17.71
CA THR A 193 7.33 5.74 19.08
C THR A 193 6.54 6.54 20.10
N LEU A 194 6.23 7.80 19.80
CA LEU A 194 5.42 8.64 20.68
C LEU A 194 3.98 8.10 20.80
N ALA A 195 3.38 7.61 19.72
CA ALA A 195 2.08 6.95 19.76
C ALA A 195 2.11 5.64 20.58
N LYS A 196 3.20 4.86 20.54
CA LYS A 196 3.43 3.70 21.42
C LYS A 196 3.47 4.10 22.89
N LEU A 197 4.16 5.20 23.22
CA LEU A 197 4.23 5.72 24.60
C LEU A 197 2.87 6.19 25.11
N ILE A 198 2.09 6.88 24.27
CA ILE A 198 0.72 7.29 24.59
C ILE A 198 -0.18 6.06 24.77
N ALA A 199 -0.04 5.04 23.91
CA ALA A 199 -0.80 3.81 24.00
C ALA A 199 -0.50 3.01 25.28
N LEU A 200 0.71 3.13 25.83
CA LEU A 200 1.09 2.53 27.09
C LEU A 200 0.32 3.14 28.29
N GLY A 201 -0.05 4.42 28.18
CA GLY A 201 -0.87 5.13 29.16
C GLY A 201 -0.28 5.07 30.57
N ASP A 202 -1.04 4.47 31.51
CA ASP A 202 -0.65 4.32 32.92
C ASP A 202 0.17 3.04 33.21
N SER A 203 0.50 2.25 32.17
CA SER A 203 1.29 1.03 32.32
C SER A 203 2.76 1.38 32.60
N ALA A 204 3.48 0.49 33.30
CA ALA A 204 4.88 0.73 33.64
C ALA A 204 5.72 0.97 32.37
N PRO A 205 6.36 2.15 32.22
CA PRO A 205 7.09 2.47 31.01
C PRO A 205 8.30 1.55 30.85
N PRO A 206 8.64 1.16 29.60
CA PRO A 206 9.84 0.36 29.37
C PRO A 206 11.06 1.16 29.84
N PRO A 207 12.06 0.50 30.46
CA PRO A 207 13.18 1.18 31.13
C PRO A 207 13.99 2.09 30.21
N LYS A 208 13.95 1.85 28.89
CA LYS A 208 14.61 2.69 27.89
C LYS A 208 13.86 4.00 27.62
N ALA A 209 12.55 4.04 27.81
CA ALA A 209 11.71 5.21 27.51
C ALA A 209 11.55 6.17 28.70
N ILE A 210 11.94 5.78 29.92
CA ILE A 210 11.76 6.58 31.14
C ILE A 210 12.39 7.97 30.99
N ALA A 211 13.64 8.05 30.50
CA ALA A 211 14.36 9.30 30.32
C ALA A 211 13.68 10.26 29.33
N VAL A 212 13.00 9.72 28.31
CA VAL A 212 12.30 10.51 27.28
C VAL A 212 10.87 10.85 27.70
N MET A 213 10.23 10.03 28.54
CA MET A 213 8.95 10.36 29.16
C MET A 213 9.04 11.44 30.24
N GLU A 214 10.22 11.66 30.81
CA GLU A 214 10.47 12.75 31.76
C GLU A 214 10.57 14.13 31.09
N GLU A 215 10.70 14.18 29.76
CA GLU A 215 10.69 15.44 29.04
C GLU A 215 9.35 16.17 29.17
N PRO A 216 9.37 17.49 29.48
CA PRO A 216 8.17 18.22 29.86
C PRO A 216 7.12 18.26 28.74
N GLN A 217 7.55 18.26 27.47
CA GLN A 217 6.64 18.27 26.32
C GLN A 217 5.93 16.92 26.12
N ILE A 218 6.67 15.81 26.25
CA ILE A 218 6.12 14.45 26.12
C ILE A 218 5.24 14.11 27.32
N ARG A 219 5.69 14.47 28.53
CA ARG A 219 4.93 14.29 29.76
C ARG A 219 3.61 15.06 29.76
N ALA A 220 3.62 16.31 29.29
CA ALA A 220 2.40 17.09 29.14
C ALA A 220 1.41 16.40 28.19
N LEU A 221 1.90 15.85 27.08
CA LEU A 221 1.05 15.18 26.09
C LEU A 221 0.48 13.84 26.59
N ILE A 222 1.26 13.05 27.33
CA ILE A 222 0.83 11.73 27.84
C ILE A 222 -0.06 11.87 29.09
N GLU A 223 0.34 12.70 30.06
CA GLU A 223 -0.35 12.80 31.35
C GLU A 223 -1.54 13.77 31.30
N HIS A 224 -1.44 14.89 30.57
CA HIS A 224 -2.38 16.00 30.67
C HIS A 224 -3.39 16.07 29.52
N ASP A 225 -3.30 15.20 28.51
CA ASP A 225 -4.25 15.16 27.40
C ASP A 225 -5.33 14.08 27.60
N PRO A 226 -6.55 14.44 28.06
CA PRO A 226 -7.61 13.46 28.29
C PRO A 226 -8.12 12.83 26.99
N GLN A 227 -7.98 13.51 25.85
CA GLN A 227 -8.48 13.02 24.56
C GLN A 227 -7.59 11.88 24.03
N LEU A 228 -6.27 12.06 24.05
CA LEU A 228 -5.31 11.02 23.65
C LEU A 228 -5.41 9.77 24.54
N ARG A 229 -5.63 9.95 25.85
CA ARG A 229 -5.88 8.83 26.78
C ARG A 229 -7.18 8.10 26.48
N THR A 230 -8.22 8.83 26.08
CA THR A 230 -9.50 8.22 25.69
C THR A 230 -9.32 7.41 24.41
N LEU A 231 -8.63 7.94 23.41
CA LEU A 231 -8.32 7.23 22.16
C LEU A 231 -7.45 5.98 22.40
N ALA A 232 -6.49 6.04 23.32
CA ALA A 232 -5.69 4.89 23.72
C ALA A 232 -6.55 3.80 24.39
N LYS A 233 -7.43 4.19 25.32
CA LYS A 233 -8.39 3.27 25.98
C LYS A 233 -9.38 2.65 25.00
N GLU A 234 -9.81 3.41 23.99
CA GLU A 234 -10.71 2.95 22.92
C GLU A 234 -9.98 2.12 21.84
N LYS A 235 -8.66 1.89 21.97
CA LYS A 235 -7.80 1.20 20.98
C LYS A 235 -7.82 1.85 19.59
N ARG A 236 -8.07 3.17 19.52
CA ARG A 236 -8.15 3.95 18.28
C ARG A 236 -6.79 4.49 17.87
N TYR A 237 -5.81 3.60 17.73
CA TYR A 237 -4.40 3.97 17.47
C TYR A 237 -4.18 4.70 16.14
N ALA A 238 -5.02 4.44 15.13
CA ALA A 238 -4.99 5.16 13.87
C ALA A 238 -5.34 6.65 14.02
N ASP A 239 -6.21 6.98 14.98
CA ASP A 239 -6.62 8.35 15.25
C ASP A 239 -5.55 9.08 16.07
N ILE A 240 -4.86 8.37 16.99
CA ILE A 240 -3.69 8.90 17.72
C ILE A 240 -2.57 9.26 16.73
N LEU A 241 -2.24 8.37 15.79
CA LEU A 241 -1.21 8.62 14.79
C LEU A 241 -1.51 9.79 13.86
N ARG A 242 -2.78 10.20 13.74
CA ARG A 242 -3.21 11.32 12.88
C ARG A 242 -3.43 12.61 13.66
N ASP A 243 -3.27 12.59 14.98
CA ASP A 243 -3.54 13.77 15.79
C ASP A 243 -2.47 14.85 15.52
N PRO A 244 -2.88 16.08 15.17
CA PRO A 244 -1.95 17.17 14.86
C PRO A 244 -1.12 17.61 16.06
N ARG A 245 -1.46 17.22 17.29
CA ARG A 245 -0.66 17.54 18.48
C ARG A 245 0.68 16.80 18.49
N LEU A 246 0.76 15.65 17.81
CA LEU A 246 2.02 14.91 17.64
C LEU A 246 2.99 15.68 16.71
N ASP A 247 2.49 16.51 15.79
CA ASP A 247 3.34 17.33 14.91
C ASP A 247 4.20 18.31 15.72
N ASN A 248 3.66 18.88 16.80
CA ASN A 248 4.38 19.86 17.59
C ASN A 248 5.59 19.27 18.31
N VAL A 249 5.49 18.01 18.75
CA VAL A 249 6.58 17.31 19.45
C VAL A 249 7.60 16.77 18.45
N VAL A 250 7.15 16.31 17.27
CA VAL A 250 8.02 15.79 16.21
C VAL A 250 8.73 16.93 15.44
N ALA A 251 8.19 18.15 15.47
CA ALA A 251 8.80 19.33 14.85
C ALA A 251 10.09 19.78 15.55
N ASP A 252 10.31 19.39 16.81
CA ASP A 252 11.56 19.61 17.52
C ASP A 252 12.60 18.54 17.10
N PRO A 253 13.71 18.92 16.43
CA PRO A 253 14.65 17.98 15.85
C PRO A 253 15.40 17.15 16.91
N ASP A 254 15.63 17.70 18.10
CA ASP A 254 16.35 17.00 19.17
C ASP A 254 15.46 15.91 19.78
N LEU A 255 14.20 16.26 20.07
CA LEU A 255 13.16 15.34 20.53
C LEU A 255 12.84 14.24 19.51
N SER A 256 12.72 14.62 18.24
CA SER A 256 12.49 13.68 17.14
C SER A 256 13.64 12.68 17.01
N ALA A 257 14.90 13.13 17.13
CA ALA A 257 16.06 12.25 17.11
C ALA A 257 16.09 11.28 18.31
N MET A 258 15.73 11.75 19.51
CA MET A 258 15.64 10.89 20.70
C MET A 258 14.53 9.83 20.56
N LEU A 259 13.36 10.22 20.05
CA LEU A 259 12.23 9.32 19.82
C LEU A 259 12.48 8.30 18.69
N ALA A 260 13.15 8.71 17.60
CA ALA A 260 13.56 7.79 16.53
C ALA A 260 14.70 6.85 16.96
N GLY A 261 15.57 7.30 17.86
CA GLY A 261 16.61 6.46 18.48
C GLY A 261 16.05 5.40 19.43
N LEU A 262 14.85 5.64 19.97
CA LEU A 262 14.11 4.74 20.85
C LEU A 262 13.44 3.61 20.07
N LYS A 263 14.23 2.60 19.72
CA LYS A 263 13.70 1.33 19.18
C LYS A 263 13.02 0.53 20.30
N LEU A 264 11.71 0.79 20.47
CA LEU A 264 10.77 0.12 21.39
C LEU A 264 10.04 -1.04 20.74
#